data_AF-A0A6M1T1S5-F1
#
_entry.id   AF-A0A6M1T1S5-F1
#
_cell.length_a   1.000
_cell.length_b   1.000
_cell.length_c   1.000
_cell.angle_alpha   90.00
_cell.angle_beta   90.00
_cell.angle_gamma   90.00
#
_symmetry.space_group_name_H-M   'P 1'
#
loop_
_entity.id
_entity.type
_entity.pdbx_description
1 polymer ?
#
loop_
_entity_poly.entity_id
_entity_poly.type
_entity_poly.pdbx_seq_one_letter_code
_entity_poly.pdbx_strand_id
1 'polypeptide(L)'
;MNNLKVLALVVAIAFSGWGCNTVEKPSDYFLFVGTYTGESSEGIYLYKFDASSGSVDSIGVTKGVDNPSYLTLSKDHTNLYAVNETADSASSAVSAFSFDKENQKLTFLNKRSSRGGAPCYISIDENGKAVFAGNYVGGSVSMFPVRDDGSLAKAKATIQHQGSSINKNRQNSPHVHCTVLSADGKHLLVSDLGTDKVYGYPYDSTAVSLASTPAFSHTTKAGSGPRHITNHPNGKLAYLVSELKATVSAFAYRGDSLNHIQTVSTLAEEYEGPNTAADIHISPDGRFLYASNREDLNDIVIYNIDQQEGTLTHVGRQSTKGVHPRNFVIDPTGNFLLVANRKTDNIVIFKRNKEDGSLTATGQEIKVSQPVCLKLIPVR
;
A
#
# COMPACT_ATOMS: atom_id res chain seq x y z
N MET A 1 -36.90 -37.79 -71.21
CA MET A 1 -35.63 -38.04 -70.51
C MET A 1 -34.95 -36.71 -70.24
N ASN A 2 -35.00 -36.22 -68.99
CA ASN A 2 -34.00 -35.40 -68.30
C ASN A 2 -34.63 -34.78 -67.05
N ASN A 3 -34.29 -35.35 -65.89
CA ASN A 3 -34.67 -34.85 -64.57
C ASN A 3 -33.69 -33.76 -64.14
N LEU A 4 -34.21 -32.56 -63.84
CA LEU A 4 -33.45 -31.47 -63.25
C LEU A 4 -33.45 -31.63 -61.71
N LYS A 5 -32.27 -31.87 -61.12
CA LYS A 5 -32.09 -31.91 -59.65
C LYS A 5 -31.78 -30.51 -59.12
N VAL A 6 -32.57 -30.04 -58.16
CA VAL A 6 -32.28 -28.85 -57.35
C VAL A 6 -31.38 -29.26 -56.18
N LEU A 7 -30.21 -28.64 -56.06
CA LEU A 7 -29.26 -28.84 -54.98
C LEU A 7 -29.39 -27.69 -53.97
N ALA A 8 -29.82 -27.99 -52.75
CA ALA A 8 -29.85 -27.03 -51.65
C ALA A 8 -28.46 -26.99 -50.97
N LEU A 9 -27.85 -25.80 -50.94
CA LEU A 9 -26.56 -25.56 -50.29
C LEU A 9 -26.81 -25.19 -48.82
N VAL A 10 -26.40 -26.06 -47.89
CA VAL A 10 -26.38 -25.77 -46.45
C VAL A 10 -25.00 -25.21 -46.12
N VAL A 11 -24.93 -23.94 -45.72
CA VAL A 11 -23.70 -23.30 -45.22
C VAL A 11 -23.64 -23.51 -43.70
N ALA A 12 -22.71 -24.35 -43.25
CA ALA A 12 -22.38 -24.48 -41.84
C ALA A 12 -21.38 -23.38 -41.45
N ILE A 13 -21.81 -22.44 -40.60
CA ILE A 13 -20.93 -21.41 -40.02
C ILE A 13 -20.27 -22.02 -38.79
N ALA A 14 -18.96 -22.29 -38.88
CA ALA A 14 -18.16 -22.70 -37.74
C ALA A 14 -17.88 -21.47 -36.85
N PHE A 15 -18.47 -21.43 -35.66
CA PHE A 15 -18.06 -20.50 -34.61
C PHE A 15 -16.72 -20.96 -34.03
N SER A 16 -15.62 -20.34 -34.47
CA SER A 16 -14.34 -20.44 -33.78
C SER A 16 -14.43 -19.65 -32.47
N GLY A 17 -14.53 -20.36 -31.35
CA GLY A 17 -14.47 -19.76 -30.02
C GLY A 17 -13.12 -19.09 -29.82
N TRP A 18 -13.13 -17.77 -29.61
CA TRP A 18 -12.00 -17.08 -29.01
C TRP A 18 -11.91 -17.50 -27.55
N GLY A 19 -10.99 -18.42 -27.27
CA GLY A 19 -10.55 -18.69 -25.91
C GLY A 19 -10.01 -17.39 -25.30
N CYS A 20 -10.66 -16.95 -24.23
CA CYS A 20 -10.11 -15.93 -23.35
C CYS A 20 -8.87 -16.54 -22.71
N ASN A 21 -7.68 -16.20 -23.23
CA ASN A 21 -6.42 -16.58 -22.60
C ASN A 21 -6.34 -15.85 -21.26
N THR A 22 -6.75 -16.52 -20.17
CA THR A 22 -6.43 -16.07 -18.82
C THR A 22 -4.93 -16.20 -18.66
N VAL A 23 -4.22 -15.08 -18.63
CA VAL A 23 -2.80 -15.05 -18.27
C VAL A 23 -2.68 -15.64 -16.87
N GLU A 24 -2.05 -16.81 -16.77
CA GLU A 24 -1.83 -17.49 -15.49
C GLU A 24 -0.92 -16.61 -14.63
N LYS A 25 -1.38 -16.28 -13.42
CA LYS A 25 -0.58 -15.47 -12.49
C LYS A 25 0.62 -16.30 -12.02
N PRO A 26 1.83 -15.72 -11.89
CA PRO A 26 2.97 -16.41 -11.31
C PRO A 26 2.61 -17.02 -9.95
N SER A 27 3.12 -18.23 -9.68
CA SER A 27 3.04 -18.84 -8.34
C SER A 27 4.08 -18.23 -7.40
N ASP A 28 5.24 -17.84 -7.92
CA ASP A 28 6.38 -17.40 -7.12
C ASP A 28 6.55 -15.88 -7.13
N TYR A 29 6.72 -15.32 -5.94
CA TYR A 29 6.95 -13.90 -5.71
C TYR A 29 8.21 -13.67 -4.87
N PHE A 30 8.90 -12.57 -5.14
CA PHE A 30 9.84 -12.00 -4.19
C PHE A 30 9.06 -11.19 -3.16
N LEU A 31 9.28 -11.45 -1.87
CA LEU A 31 8.76 -10.70 -0.74
C LEU A 31 9.88 -9.86 -0.12
N PHE A 32 9.78 -8.54 -0.27
CA PHE A 32 10.63 -7.59 0.42
C PHE A 32 9.99 -7.20 1.76
N VAL A 33 10.81 -7.20 2.82
CA VAL A 33 10.39 -6.84 4.16
C VAL A 33 11.22 -5.66 4.67
N GLY A 34 10.54 -4.54 4.88
CA GLY A 34 11.08 -3.35 5.54
C GLY A 34 10.88 -3.43 7.05
N THR A 35 11.82 -2.88 7.80
CA THR A 35 11.91 -3.05 9.26
C THR A 35 12.28 -1.74 9.97
N TYR A 36 12.14 -1.72 11.29
CA TYR A 36 12.93 -0.81 12.13
C TYR A 36 14.22 -1.52 12.56
N THR A 37 15.35 -0.80 12.57
CA THR A 37 16.69 -1.35 12.84
C THR A 37 17.22 -0.99 14.23
N GLY A 38 16.33 -0.66 15.17
CA GLY A 38 16.70 -0.30 16.54
C GLY A 38 17.05 -1.49 17.44
N GLU A 39 16.78 -2.72 16.98
CA GLU A 39 17.07 -3.96 17.71
C GLU A 39 17.92 -4.91 16.83
N SER A 40 17.48 -6.15 16.59
CA SER A 40 18.28 -7.16 15.87
C SER A 40 18.12 -7.12 14.34
N SER A 41 17.23 -6.26 13.83
CA SER A 41 16.98 -6.12 12.40
C SER A 41 18.14 -5.43 11.68
N GLU A 42 18.59 -6.00 10.56
CA GLU A 42 19.78 -5.50 9.83
C GLU A 42 19.45 -4.56 8.67
N GLY A 43 18.18 -4.47 8.24
CA GLY A 43 17.74 -3.65 7.12
C GLY A 43 16.58 -4.27 6.34
N ILE A 44 16.74 -4.43 5.03
CA ILE A 44 15.68 -4.94 4.14
C ILE A 44 15.89 -6.43 3.89
N TYR A 45 14.92 -7.26 4.27
CA TYR A 45 14.99 -8.70 4.04
C TYR A 45 14.29 -9.09 2.75
N LEU A 46 14.79 -10.13 2.09
CA LEU A 46 14.25 -10.70 0.87
C LEU A 46 13.93 -12.18 1.08
N TYR A 47 12.72 -12.55 0.71
CA TYR A 47 12.23 -13.92 0.73
C TYR A 47 11.64 -14.30 -0.63
N LYS A 48 11.57 -15.60 -0.91
CA LYS A 48 10.75 -16.17 -1.97
C LYS A 48 9.44 -16.67 -1.35
N PHE A 49 8.30 -16.22 -1.86
CA PHE A 49 6.96 -16.61 -1.43
C PHE A 49 6.26 -17.39 -2.54
N ASP A 50 5.75 -18.57 -2.22
CA ASP A 50 4.93 -19.39 -3.10
C ASP A 50 3.43 -19.15 -2.81
N ALA A 51 2.75 -18.46 -3.72
CA ALA A 51 1.33 -18.14 -3.64
C ALA A 51 0.38 -19.31 -3.94
N SER A 52 0.91 -20.51 -4.20
CA SER A 52 0.13 -21.75 -4.30
C SER A 52 0.03 -22.48 -2.95
N SER A 53 1.13 -22.52 -2.20
CA SER A 53 1.23 -23.27 -0.94
C SER A 53 1.27 -22.38 0.31
N GLY A 54 1.65 -21.11 0.15
CA GLY A 54 1.94 -20.17 1.23
C GLY A 54 3.40 -20.22 1.71
N SER A 55 4.21 -21.18 1.24
CA SER A 55 5.57 -21.40 1.76
C SER A 55 6.50 -20.22 1.48
N VAL A 56 7.49 -20.05 2.37
CA VAL A 56 8.46 -18.97 2.29
C VAL A 56 9.88 -19.51 2.48
N ASP A 57 10.77 -19.14 1.56
CA ASP A 57 12.21 -19.38 1.67
C ASP A 57 12.95 -18.07 1.87
N SER A 58 13.90 -18.03 2.80
CA SER A 58 14.79 -16.87 2.98
C SER A 58 15.82 -16.81 1.85
N ILE A 59 15.97 -15.64 1.23
CA ILE A 59 17.00 -15.40 0.20
C ILE A 59 18.18 -14.64 0.81
N GLY A 60 17.92 -13.54 1.50
CA GLY A 60 18.99 -12.71 2.04
C GLY A 60 18.52 -11.41 2.67
N VAL A 61 19.50 -10.58 3.03
CA VAL A 61 19.28 -9.28 3.68
C VAL A 61 20.21 -8.22 3.10
N THR A 62 19.65 -7.04 2.88
CA THR A 62 20.39 -5.83 2.51
C THR A 62 20.65 -5.02 3.77
N LYS A 63 21.90 -5.08 4.25
CA LYS A 63 22.33 -4.49 5.51
C LYS A 63 22.69 -3.00 5.37
N GLY A 64 22.79 -2.30 6.50
CA GLY A 64 23.28 -0.92 6.54
C GLY A 64 22.27 0.11 6.02
N VAL A 65 20.98 -0.25 6.01
CA VAL A 65 19.87 0.64 5.69
C VAL A 65 19.19 0.98 7.00
N ASP A 66 19.26 2.24 7.43
CA ASP A 66 18.71 2.68 8.71
C ASP A 66 17.18 2.78 8.62
N ASN A 67 16.45 2.07 9.49
CA ASN A 67 14.99 2.10 9.60
C ASN A 67 14.25 2.15 8.24
N PRO A 68 14.40 1.13 7.36
CA PRO A 68 13.68 1.03 6.09
C PRO A 68 12.21 0.63 6.31
N SER A 69 11.48 1.46 7.03
CA SER A 69 10.16 1.16 7.59
C SER A 69 9.03 1.14 6.56
N TYR A 70 9.28 1.67 5.36
CA TYR A 70 8.38 1.62 4.22
C TYR A 70 9.16 1.54 2.90
N LEU A 71 8.68 0.70 1.99
CA LEU A 71 9.32 0.39 0.72
C LEU A 71 8.34 0.65 -0.44
N THR A 72 8.86 0.96 -1.61
CA THR A 72 8.12 0.88 -2.88
C THR A 72 9.05 0.35 -3.97
N LEU A 73 8.48 -0.31 -4.98
CA LEU A 73 9.23 -0.78 -6.15
C LEU A 73 8.75 -0.05 -7.40
N SER A 74 9.65 0.15 -8.35
CA SER A 74 9.27 0.58 -9.70
C SER A 74 8.42 -0.50 -10.38
N LYS A 75 7.55 -0.08 -11.32
CA LYS A 75 6.59 -0.96 -11.98
C LYS A 75 7.23 -2.02 -12.88
N ASP A 76 8.42 -1.74 -13.40
CA ASP A 76 9.28 -2.70 -14.11
C ASP A 76 10.00 -3.68 -13.17
N HIS A 77 9.88 -3.46 -11.85
CA HIS A 77 10.48 -4.25 -10.78
C HIS A 77 12.02 -4.29 -10.83
N THR A 78 12.66 -3.26 -11.37
CA THR A 78 14.14 -3.15 -11.43
C THR A 78 14.73 -2.26 -10.35
N ASN A 79 13.91 -1.46 -9.66
CA ASN A 79 14.36 -0.56 -8.60
C ASN A 79 13.48 -0.64 -7.37
N LEU A 80 14.09 -0.49 -6.21
CA LEU A 80 13.44 -0.39 -4.91
C LEU A 80 13.83 0.92 -4.24
N TYR A 81 12.87 1.57 -3.62
CA TYR A 81 13.07 2.79 -2.86
C TYR A 81 12.58 2.58 -1.44
N ALA A 82 13.35 3.04 -0.47
CA ALA A 82 13.06 2.91 0.95
C ALA A 82 13.15 4.27 1.63
N VAL A 83 12.26 4.52 2.59
CA VAL A 83 12.50 5.58 3.58
C VAL A 83 13.64 5.19 4.52
N ASN A 84 14.27 6.17 5.15
CA ASN A 84 15.11 5.99 6.32
C ASN A 84 14.46 6.78 7.47
N GLU A 85 13.60 6.11 8.23
CA GLU A 85 12.70 6.75 9.22
C GLU A 85 13.46 7.07 10.52
N THR A 86 14.26 8.13 10.50
CA THR A 86 14.93 8.67 11.71
C THR A 86 14.17 9.88 12.23
N ALA A 87 14.09 10.06 13.56
CA ALA A 87 13.39 11.20 14.15
C ALA A 87 14.10 12.54 13.91
N ASP A 88 15.43 12.50 13.74
CA ASP A 88 16.23 13.67 13.40
C ASP A 88 16.13 13.98 11.90
N SER A 89 15.59 15.16 11.56
CA SER A 89 15.43 15.63 10.19
C SER A 89 16.75 15.77 9.42
N ALA A 90 17.89 15.97 10.11
CA ALA A 90 19.19 16.05 9.45
C ALA A 90 19.66 14.68 8.93
N SER A 91 19.29 13.60 9.61
CA SER A 91 19.59 12.22 9.22
C SER A 91 18.48 11.53 8.42
N SER A 92 17.27 12.12 8.39
CA SER A 92 16.12 11.60 7.64
C SER A 92 16.37 11.60 6.13
N ALA A 93 16.14 10.45 5.51
CA ALA A 93 16.50 10.23 4.11
C ALA A 93 15.56 9.28 3.37
N VAL A 94 15.75 9.20 2.07
CA VAL A 94 15.25 8.14 1.19
C VAL A 94 16.44 7.51 0.47
N SER A 95 16.43 6.20 0.33
CA SER A 95 17.46 5.41 -0.34
C SER A 95 16.90 4.73 -1.59
N ALA A 96 17.72 4.64 -2.63
CA ALA A 96 17.41 3.95 -3.88
C ALA A 96 18.35 2.77 -4.09
N PHE A 97 17.80 1.69 -4.63
CA PHE A 97 18.47 0.44 -4.91
C PHE A 97 18.05 -0.06 -6.29
N SER A 98 18.97 -0.61 -7.06
CA SER A 98 18.61 -1.49 -8.18
C SER A 98 18.36 -2.89 -7.65
N PHE A 99 17.43 -3.61 -8.27
CA PHE A 99 17.12 -5.00 -7.97
C PHE A 99 17.44 -5.88 -9.17
N ASP A 100 18.41 -6.77 -8.97
CA ASP A 100 18.74 -7.82 -9.92
C ASP A 100 17.90 -9.05 -9.58
N LYS A 101 16.93 -9.39 -10.43
CA LYS A 101 16.06 -10.56 -10.27
C LYS A 101 16.79 -11.88 -10.46
N GLU A 102 17.80 -11.92 -11.33
CA GLU A 102 18.56 -13.13 -11.64
C GLU A 102 19.44 -13.52 -10.45
N ASN A 103 20.17 -12.54 -9.91
CA ASN A 103 21.02 -12.73 -8.74
C ASN A 103 20.31 -12.50 -7.40
N GLN A 104 19.02 -12.12 -7.44
CA GLN A 104 18.14 -11.89 -6.29
C GLN A 104 18.76 -10.92 -5.26
N LYS A 105 19.31 -9.81 -5.76
CA LYS A 105 20.14 -8.90 -4.96
C LYS A 105 19.76 -7.44 -5.14
N LEU A 106 19.63 -6.73 -4.03
CA LEU A 106 19.57 -5.26 -4.04
C LEU A 106 20.98 -4.68 -4.03
N THR A 107 21.21 -3.70 -4.91
CA THR A 107 22.45 -2.92 -4.94
C THR A 107 22.12 -1.46 -4.65
N PHE A 108 22.73 -0.91 -3.60
CA PHE A 108 22.55 0.49 -3.23
C PHE A 108 23.03 1.43 -4.35
N LEU A 109 22.19 2.38 -4.74
CA LEU A 109 22.50 3.38 -5.77
C LEU A 109 22.86 4.71 -5.12
N ASN A 110 21.94 5.30 -4.35
CA ASN A 110 22.21 6.51 -3.59
C ASN A 110 21.21 6.74 -2.45
N LYS A 111 21.52 7.75 -1.62
CA LYS A 111 20.68 8.25 -0.53
C LYS A 111 20.49 9.76 -0.70
N ARG A 112 19.30 10.27 -0.39
CA ARG A 112 18.95 11.70 -0.43
C ARG A 112 18.24 12.09 0.85
N SER A 113 18.53 13.28 1.37
CA SER A 113 17.73 13.87 2.45
C SER A 113 16.25 13.89 2.04
N SER A 114 15.37 13.48 2.94
CA SER A 114 13.92 13.50 2.73
C SER A 114 13.31 14.90 2.78
N ARG A 115 14.12 15.91 3.15
CA ARG A 115 13.72 17.33 3.37
C ARG A 115 12.59 17.49 4.41
N GLY A 116 12.53 16.56 5.37
CA GLY A 116 11.61 16.56 6.51
C GLY A 116 12.03 15.47 7.50
N GLY A 117 11.36 15.35 8.64
CA GLY A 117 11.72 14.35 9.66
C GLY A 117 10.87 13.08 9.57
N ALA A 118 11.47 11.94 9.91
CA ALA A 118 10.81 10.63 9.96
C ALA A 118 9.93 10.32 8.73
N PRO A 119 10.52 10.23 7.52
CA PRO A 119 9.78 9.77 6.35
C PRO A 119 9.21 8.38 6.62
N CYS A 120 7.89 8.24 6.59
CA CYS A 120 7.20 7.02 7.02
C CYS A 120 6.38 6.35 5.92
N TYR A 121 6.35 6.96 4.72
CA TYR A 121 5.70 6.43 3.54
C TYR A 121 6.47 6.87 2.29
N ILE A 122 6.60 5.96 1.33
CA ILE A 122 7.23 6.23 0.03
C ILE A 122 6.42 5.55 -1.08
N SER A 123 6.25 6.25 -2.18
CA SER A 123 5.59 5.75 -3.39
C SER A 123 6.32 6.23 -4.64
N ILE A 124 5.98 5.65 -5.79
CA ILE A 124 6.54 6.00 -7.09
C ILE A 124 5.41 6.17 -8.09
N ASP A 125 5.61 7.03 -9.09
CA ASP A 125 4.68 7.15 -10.20
C ASP A 125 4.69 5.93 -11.13
N GLU A 126 3.63 5.80 -11.92
CA GLU A 126 3.41 4.69 -12.85
C GLU A 126 4.53 4.56 -13.90
N ASN A 127 5.15 5.68 -14.29
CA ASN A 127 6.23 5.72 -15.28
C ASN A 127 7.63 5.55 -14.66
N GLY A 128 7.73 5.45 -13.33
CA GLY A 128 9.01 5.30 -12.63
C GLY A 128 9.92 6.52 -12.71
N LYS A 129 9.37 7.72 -12.94
CA LYS A 129 10.10 9.00 -13.10
C LYS A 129 10.08 9.89 -11.85
N ALA A 130 9.19 9.66 -10.89
CA ALA A 130 9.12 10.41 -9.64
C ALA A 130 8.83 9.52 -8.43
N VAL A 131 9.60 9.71 -7.36
CA VAL A 131 9.35 9.13 -6.04
C VAL A 131 8.81 10.20 -5.09
N PHE A 132 7.78 9.86 -4.34
CA PHE A 132 7.16 10.72 -3.33
C PHE A 132 7.42 10.17 -1.93
N ALA A 133 7.75 11.05 -0.99
CA ALA A 133 7.96 10.69 0.41
C ALA A 133 7.07 11.54 1.33
N GLY A 134 6.42 10.90 2.28
CA GLY A 134 5.65 11.55 3.35
C GLY A 134 6.46 11.60 4.65
N ASN A 135 6.79 12.81 5.10
CA ASN A 135 7.56 13.08 6.32
C ASN A 135 6.62 13.28 7.52
N TYR A 136 6.68 12.37 8.49
CA TYR A 136 5.79 12.40 9.65
C TYR A 136 6.14 13.53 10.61
N VAL A 137 7.42 13.71 10.97
CA VAL A 137 7.84 14.78 11.90
C VAL A 137 7.88 16.11 11.16
N GLY A 138 7.07 17.06 11.64
CA GLY A 138 6.87 18.38 11.04
C GLY A 138 5.86 18.39 9.89
N GLY A 139 5.53 17.25 9.29
CA GLY A 139 4.48 17.10 8.28
C GLY A 139 4.79 17.79 6.96
N SER A 140 5.52 17.09 6.10
CA SER A 140 5.83 17.58 4.75
C SER A 140 5.82 16.46 3.72
N VAL A 141 5.73 16.84 2.45
CA VAL A 141 5.85 15.95 1.29
C VAL A 141 7.08 16.33 0.53
N SER A 142 7.84 15.35 0.02
CA SER A 142 8.94 15.59 -0.91
C SER A 142 8.81 14.73 -2.16
N MET A 143 9.15 15.31 -3.33
CA MET A 143 9.18 14.62 -4.61
C MET A 143 10.59 14.63 -5.19
N PHE A 144 11.07 13.45 -5.59
CA PHE A 144 12.40 13.21 -6.13
C PHE A 144 12.28 12.68 -7.57
N PRO A 145 12.85 13.37 -8.57
CA PRO A 145 13.01 12.77 -9.89
C PRO A 145 13.91 11.55 -9.84
N VAL A 146 13.53 10.50 -10.58
CA VAL A 146 14.33 9.29 -10.78
C VAL A 146 15.21 9.47 -12.02
N ARG A 147 16.50 9.18 -11.89
CA ARG A 147 17.45 9.19 -13.02
C ARG A 147 17.32 7.91 -13.85
N ASP A 148 17.93 7.91 -15.03
CA ASP A 148 17.89 6.75 -15.93
C ASP A 148 18.52 5.47 -15.33
N ASP A 149 19.45 5.62 -14.38
CA ASP A 149 20.06 4.51 -13.63
C ASP A 149 19.22 4.02 -12.43
N GLY A 150 18.02 4.59 -12.22
CA GLY A 150 17.16 4.31 -11.06
C GLY A 150 17.52 5.09 -9.79
N SER A 151 18.60 5.87 -9.79
CA SER A 151 19.02 6.64 -8.61
C SER A 151 18.21 7.93 -8.44
N LEU A 152 18.09 8.45 -7.22
CA LEU A 152 17.29 9.64 -6.94
C LEU A 152 18.06 10.95 -7.15
N ALA A 153 17.47 11.89 -7.88
CA ALA A 153 17.92 13.28 -7.94
C ALA A 153 17.69 14.01 -6.60
N LYS A 154 18.15 15.26 -6.48
CA LYS A 154 17.75 16.11 -5.35
C LYS A 154 16.23 16.34 -5.42
N ALA A 155 15.58 16.49 -4.26
CA ALA A 155 14.16 16.82 -4.21
C ALA A 155 13.86 18.02 -5.10
N LYS A 156 12.92 17.86 -6.04
CA LYS A 156 12.46 18.90 -6.97
C LYS A 156 11.31 19.70 -6.36
N ALA A 157 10.54 19.10 -5.46
CA ALA A 157 9.51 19.76 -4.68
C ALA A 157 9.57 19.31 -3.22
N THR A 158 9.30 20.25 -2.31
CA THR A 158 9.01 19.99 -0.89
C THR A 158 7.84 20.87 -0.48
N ILE A 159 6.79 20.27 0.07
CA ILE A 159 5.56 20.96 0.45
C ILE A 159 5.39 20.81 1.96
N GLN A 160 5.45 21.94 2.67
CA GLN A 160 5.26 21.99 4.11
C GLN A 160 3.78 22.19 4.43
N HIS A 161 3.19 21.28 5.19
CA HIS A 161 1.83 21.46 5.70
C HIS A 161 1.82 22.38 6.92
N GLN A 162 0.66 22.93 7.25
CA GLN A 162 0.45 23.78 8.42
C GLN A 162 -0.90 23.44 9.08
N GLY A 163 -1.01 23.70 10.37
CA GLY A 163 -2.21 23.46 11.15
C GLY A 163 -2.01 22.42 12.26
N SER A 164 -3.12 22.07 12.88
CA SER A 164 -3.21 21.13 14.01
C SER A 164 -4.66 20.66 14.13
N SER A 165 -4.93 19.79 15.09
CA SER A 165 -6.28 19.39 15.47
C SER A 165 -6.42 19.20 16.99
N ILE A 166 -7.48 18.51 17.41
CA ILE A 166 -7.96 18.47 18.78
C ILE A 166 -7.11 17.56 19.69
N ASN A 167 -6.46 16.53 19.16
CA ASN A 167 -5.61 15.66 19.97
C ASN A 167 -4.25 16.32 20.24
N LYS A 168 -4.10 16.96 21.40
CA LYS A 168 -2.89 17.74 21.74
C LYS A 168 -1.59 16.94 21.79
N ASN A 169 -1.65 15.61 21.94
CA ASN A 169 -0.47 14.75 21.98
C ASN A 169 -0.06 14.22 20.60
N ARG A 170 -1.01 14.12 19.67
CA ARG A 170 -0.82 13.47 18.36
C ARG A 170 -1.07 14.39 17.16
N GLN A 171 -1.63 15.57 17.38
CA GLN A 171 -2.11 16.49 16.36
C GLN A 171 -1.82 17.96 16.76
N ASN A 172 -0.74 18.22 17.49
CA ASN A 172 -0.29 19.58 17.80
C ASN A 172 0.39 20.28 16.61
N SER A 173 0.75 19.51 15.59
CA SER A 173 1.41 19.93 14.36
C SER A 173 1.05 18.96 13.23
N PRO A 174 1.36 19.28 11.96
CA PRO A 174 1.10 18.41 10.83
C PRO A 174 1.94 17.12 10.87
N HIS A 175 1.35 16.02 10.38
CA HIS A 175 1.98 14.70 10.31
C HIS A 175 1.56 13.96 9.04
N VAL A 176 2.28 14.18 7.94
CA VAL A 176 2.02 13.49 6.67
C VAL A 176 2.33 12.00 6.83
N HIS A 177 1.35 11.15 6.55
CA HIS A 177 1.46 9.71 6.80
C HIS A 177 1.30 8.84 5.54
N CYS A 178 0.74 9.36 4.44
CA CYS A 178 0.63 8.60 3.20
C CYS A 178 0.76 9.52 1.98
N THR A 179 1.38 9.02 0.93
CA THR A 179 1.50 9.68 -0.38
C THR A 179 1.20 8.64 -1.45
N VAL A 180 0.03 8.72 -2.09
CA VAL A 180 -0.43 7.74 -3.09
C VAL A 180 -0.99 8.50 -4.28
N LEU A 181 -0.61 8.14 -5.49
CA LEU A 181 -1.24 8.72 -6.68
C LEU A 181 -2.70 8.28 -6.79
N SER A 182 -3.56 9.18 -7.24
CA SER A 182 -4.91 8.84 -7.69
C SER A 182 -4.85 7.81 -8.81
N ALA A 183 -5.94 7.05 -8.99
CA ALA A 183 -5.97 6.00 -10.00
C ALA A 183 -5.78 6.48 -11.44
N ASP A 184 -6.08 7.76 -11.72
CA ASP A 184 -5.82 8.39 -13.02
C ASP A 184 -4.42 9.01 -13.14
N GLY A 185 -3.60 8.93 -12.08
CA GLY A 185 -2.24 9.44 -12.02
C GLY A 185 -2.11 10.97 -11.99
N LYS A 186 -3.22 11.72 -11.88
CA LYS A 186 -3.21 13.18 -12.00
C LYS A 186 -3.01 13.91 -10.67
N HIS A 187 -3.23 13.25 -9.55
CA HIS A 187 -3.12 13.86 -8.24
C HIS A 187 -2.34 12.97 -7.28
N LEU A 188 -1.42 13.56 -6.52
CA LEU A 188 -0.89 12.92 -5.32
C LEU A 188 -1.87 13.14 -4.17
N LEU A 189 -2.48 12.05 -3.71
CA LEU A 189 -3.31 12.02 -2.50
C LEU A 189 -2.40 11.93 -1.28
N VAL A 190 -2.56 12.88 -0.36
CA VAL A 190 -1.69 13.03 0.81
C VAL A 190 -2.54 13.11 2.07
N SER A 191 -2.48 12.09 2.91
CA SER A 191 -3.11 12.13 4.23
C SER A 191 -2.18 12.76 5.27
N ASP A 192 -2.76 13.63 6.09
CA ASP A 192 -2.07 14.29 7.18
C ASP A 192 -2.82 14.04 8.49
N LEU A 193 -2.24 13.17 9.31
CA LEU A 193 -2.76 12.76 10.60
C LEU A 193 -2.93 13.98 11.53
N GLY A 194 -2.00 14.92 11.48
CA GLY A 194 -1.95 16.07 12.38
C GLY A 194 -3.00 17.14 12.10
N THR A 195 -3.51 17.20 10.87
CA THR A 195 -4.45 18.25 10.41
C THR A 195 -5.84 17.74 10.06
N ASP A 196 -6.09 16.43 10.24
CA ASP A 196 -7.34 15.75 9.87
C ASP A 196 -7.73 15.89 8.40
N LYS A 197 -6.75 16.03 7.51
CA LYS A 197 -7.00 16.30 6.08
C LYS A 197 -6.39 15.25 5.16
N VAL A 198 -7.04 15.06 4.02
CA VAL A 198 -6.47 14.45 2.83
C VAL A 198 -6.42 15.50 1.73
N TYR A 199 -5.25 15.75 1.17
CA TYR A 199 -5.02 16.73 0.11
C TYR A 199 -4.85 16.01 -1.24
N GLY A 200 -5.31 16.63 -2.33
CA GLY A 200 -5.03 16.21 -3.70
C GLY A 200 -4.15 17.25 -4.39
N TYR A 201 -2.87 16.96 -4.57
CA TYR A 201 -1.92 17.85 -5.26
C TYR A 201 -1.80 17.47 -6.74
N PRO A 202 -2.03 18.40 -7.69
CA PRO A 202 -1.79 18.14 -9.10
C PRO A 202 -0.37 17.62 -9.35
N TYR A 203 -0.28 16.50 -10.07
CA TYR A 203 0.96 15.89 -10.51
C TYR A 203 0.96 15.75 -12.03
N ASP A 204 2.04 16.22 -12.64
CA ASP A 204 2.30 16.05 -14.07
C ASP A 204 3.47 15.08 -14.23
N SER A 205 3.18 13.88 -14.72
CA SER A 205 4.17 12.81 -14.95
C SER A 205 5.09 13.09 -16.14
N THR A 206 4.66 13.93 -17.10
CA THR A 206 5.47 14.30 -18.27
C THR A 206 6.49 15.36 -17.87
N ALA A 207 6.05 16.40 -17.15
CA ALA A 207 6.94 17.44 -16.63
C ALA A 207 7.71 17.00 -15.37
N VAL A 208 7.33 15.86 -14.78
CA VAL A 208 7.83 15.36 -13.49
C VAL A 208 7.75 16.47 -12.45
N SER A 209 6.54 17.01 -12.24
CA SER A 209 6.30 18.17 -11.38
C SER A 209 5.09 17.97 -10.50
N LEU A 210 5.21 18.37 -9.23
CA LEU A 210 4.16 18.38 -8.23
C LEU A 210 3.83 19.83 -7.88
N ALA A 211 2.55 20.21 -7.99
CA ALA A 211 2.11 21.55 -7.61
C ALA A 211 2.25 21.76 -6.09
N SER A 212 2.62 22.98 -5.68
CA SER A 212 2.78 23.34 -4.26
C SER A 212 1.45 23.59 -3.53
N THR A 213 0.36 23.75 -4.29
CA THR A 213 -0.98 24.04 -3.77
C THR A 213 -1.89 22.88 -4.14
N PRO A 214 -2.70 22.36 -3.20
CA PRO A 214 -3.64 21.29 -3.52
C PRO A 214 -4.77 21.81 -4.40
N ALA A 215 -5.21 21.02 -5.37
CA ALA A 215 -6.42 21.30 -6.16
C ALA A 215 -7.69 21.11 -5.33
N PHE A 216 -7.66 20.15 -4.40
CA PHE A 216 -8.75 19.88 -3.48
C PHE A 216 -8.24 19.34 -2.14
N SER A 217 -9.10 19.37 -1.13
CA SER A 217 -8.87 18.66 0.12
C SER A 217 -10.17 18.15 0.72
N HIS A 218 -10.11 17.05 1.44
CA HIS A 218 -11.19 16.54 2.28
C HIS A 218 -10.77 16.66 3.74
N THR A 219 -11.65 17.20 4.58
CA THR A 219 -11.44 17.28 6.04
C THR A 219 -12.26 16.19 6.72
N THR A 220 -11.58 15.29 7.41
CA THR A 220 -12.19 14.25 8.23
C THR A 220 -12.75 14.82 9.53
N LYS A 221 -13.52 14.03 10.30
CA LYS A 221 -14.00 14.44 11.62
C LYS A 221 -12.81 14.81 12.51
N ALA A 222 -12.93 15.89 13.28
CA ALA A 222 -11.85 16.31 14.17
C ALA A 222 -11.40 15.18 15.11
N GLY A 223 -10.09 14.98 15.21
CA GLY A 223 -9.45 13.92 15.98
C GLY A 223 -9.32 12.59 15.26
N SER A 224 -9.67 12.48 13.97
CA SER A 224 -9.64 11.21 13.23
C SER A 224 -8.22 10.70 12.99
N GLY A 225 -7.31 11.59 12.61
CA GLY A 225 -5.94 11.25 12.26
C GLY A 225 -5.85 10.38 11.01
N PRO A 226 -6.19 10.89 9.81
CA PRO A 226 -6.13 10.12 8.58
C PRO A 226 -4.72 9.57 8.35
N ARG A 227 -4.62 8.26 8.12
CA ARG A 227 -3.34 7.52 8.08
C ARG A 227 -3.02 7.04 6.67
N HIS A 228 -3.55 5.91 6.23
CA HIS A 228 -3.31 5.38 4.88
C HIS A 228 -4.56 5.49 4.00
N ILE A 229 -4.38 5.81 2.73
CA ILE A 229 -5.43 5.81 1.71
C ILE A 229 -5.07 4.82 0.61
N THR A 230 -6.04 4.05 0.13
CA THR A 230 -5.87 3.11 -0.99
C THR A 230 -6.94 3.34 -2.04
N ASN A 231 -6.57 3.20 -3.32
CA ASN A 231 -7.51 3.24 -4.43
C ASN A 231 -8.11 1.86 -4.67
N HIS A 232 -9.38 1.81 -5.02
CA HIS A 232 -10.02 0.60 -5.51
C HIS A 232 -9.52 0.25 -6.93
N PRO A 233 -9.38 -1.04 -7.29
CA PRO A 233 -8.90 -1.45 -8.62
C PRO A 233 -9.71 -0.90 -9.80
N ASN A 234 -10.98 -0.54 -9.61
CA ASN A 234 -11.81 0.11 -10.64
C ASN A 234 -11.47 1.59 -10.89
N GLY A 235 -10.61 2.19 -10.08
CA GLY A 235 -10.16 3.58 -10.17
C GLY A 235 -11.18 4.66 -9.81
N LYS A 236 -12.38 4.28 -9.36
CA LYS A 236 -13.49 5.21 -9.05
C LYS A 236 -13.70 5.42 -7.56
N LEU A 237 -13.14 4.54 -6.72
CA LEU A 237 -13.30 4.57 -5.28
C LEU A 237 -11.94 4.68 -4.58
N ALA A 238 -11.94 5.32 -3.42
CA ALA A 238 -10.80 5.35 -2.52
C ALA A 238 -11.26 5.12 -1.08
N TYR A 239 -10.41 4.51 -0.27
CA TYR A 239 -10.71 4.18 1.13
C TYR A 239 -9.58 4.64 2.03
N LEU A 240 -9.94 5.33 3.11
CA LEU A 240 -9.03 5.96 4.05
C LEU A 240 -9.19 5.33 5.42
N VAL A 241 -8.12 4.78 5.98
CA VAL A 241 -8.09 4.42 7.40
C VAL A 241 -7.61 5.61 8.23
N SER A 242 -8.32 5.90 9.32
CA SER A 242 -7.99 6.95 10.28
C SER A 242 -7.50 6.34 11.59
N GLU A 243 -6.27 6.66 11.98
CA GLU A 243 -5.54 6.03 13.08
C GLU A 243 -6.22 6.24 14.43
N LEU A 244 -6.52 7.49 14.75
CA LEU A 244 -6.86 7.92 16.12
C LEU A 244 -8.33 7.69 16.46
N LYS A 245 -9.22 7.69 15.46
CA LYS A 245 -10.63 7.34 15.62
C LYS A 245 -10.96 5.90 15.26
N ALA A 246 -10.02 5.13 14.73
CA ALA A 246 -10.23 3.75 14.33
C ALA A 246 -11.44 3.62 13.38
N THR A 247 -11.39 4.34 12.26
CA THR A 247 -12.45 4.33 11.26
C THR A 247 -11.90 4.12 9.85
N VAL A 248 -12.76 3.60 8.96
CA VAL A 248 -12.54 3.61 7.52
C VAL A 248 -13.58 4.50 6.86
N SER A 249 -13.14 5.45 6.04
CA SER A 249 -14.01 6.29 5.21
C SER A 249 -13.93 5.89 3.75
N ALA A 250 -15.07 5.70 3.11
CA ALA A 250 -15.21 5.40 1.68
C ALA A 250 -15.48 6.69 0.89
N PHE A 251 -14.87 6.81 -0.29
CA PHE A 251 -14.98 7.97 -1.17
C PHE A 251 -15.21 7.57 -2.62
N ALA A 252 -16.05 8.33 -3.31
CA ALA A 252 -16.06 8.39 -4.77
C ALA A 252 -15.01 9.41 -5.24
N TYR A 253 -14.04 8.94 -6.01
CA TYR A 253 -13.04 9.80 -6.63
C TYR A 253 -13.54 10.28 -8.00
N ARG A 254 -13.66 11.61 -8.16
CA ARG A 254 -14.19 12.23 -9.39
C ARG A 254 -13.12 12.99 -10.18
N GLY A 255 -11.85 12.62 -10.03
CA GLY A 255 -10.71 13.29 -10.67
C GLY A 255 -10.26 14.54 -9.92
N ASP A 256 -11.20 15.37 -9.45
CA ASP A 256 -10.92 16.65 -8.79
C ASP A 256 -11.35 16.71 -7.32
N SER A 257 -11.87 15.60 -6.79
CA SER A 257 -12.48 15.58 -5.46
C SER A 257 -12.58 14.16 -4.90
N LEU A 258 -12.51 14.07 -3.56
CA LEU A 258 -12.87 12.90 -2.78
C LEU A 258 -14.26 13.14 -2.16
N ASN A 259 -15.28 12.56 -2.77
CA ASN A 259 -16.66 12.71 -2.33
C ASN A 259 -16.97 11.62 -1.32
N HIS A 260 -17.19 12.00 -0.06
CA HIS A 260 -17.47 11.07 1.02
C HIS A 260 -18.76 10.29 0.76
N ILE A 261 -18.71 8.97 0.99
CA ILE A 261 -19.85 8.05 0.86
C ILE A 261 -20.30 7.58 2.24
N GLN A 262 -19.35 7.05 3.02
CA GLN A 262 -19.63 6.41 4.31
C GLN A 262 -18.39 6.48 5.20
N THR A 263 -18.60 6.45 6.52
CA THR A 263 -17.55 6.13 7.50
C THR A 263 -18.03 5.00 8.38
N VAL A 264 -17.21 3.96 8.56
CA VAL A 264 -17.47 2.81 9.43
C VAL A 264 -16.37 2.67 10.49
N SER A 265 -16.71 2.07 11.63
CA SER A 265 -15.76 1.79 12.70
C SER A 265 -14.91 0.55 12.38
N THR A 266 -13.62 0.59 12.72
CA THR A 266 -12.74 -0.60 12.78
C THR A 266 -12.74 -1.25 14.16
N LEU A 267 -13.52 -0.74 15.13
CA LEU A 267 -13.69 -1.31 16.46
C LEU A 267 -14.88 -2.27 16.52
N ALA A 268 -14.82 -3.26 17.40
CA ALA A 268 -15.99 -4.08 17.70
C ALA A 268 -17.03 -3.19 18.39
N GLU A 269 -18.32 -3.50 18.24
CA GLU A 269 -19.43 -2.62 18.64
C GLU A 269 -19.35 -2.16 20.11
N GLU A 270 -18.83 -3.01 20.99
CA GLU A 270 -18.74 -2.75 22.44
C GLU A 270 -17.29 -2.46 22.91
N TYR A 271 -16.33 -2.31 22.00
CA TYR A 271 -14.94 -2.09 22.37
C TYR A 271 -14.63 -0.62 22.63
N GLU A 272 -14.30 -0.29 23.88
CA GLU A 272 -13.93 1.07 24.33
C GLU A 272 -12.46 1.22 24.73
N GLY A 273 -11.65 0.18 24.55
CA GLY A 273 -10.24 0.20 24.95
C GLY A 273 -9.33 0.99 24.00
N PRO A 274 -8.04 1.10 24.35
CA PRO A 274 -7.02 1.70 23.48
C PRO A 274 -6.92 1.00 22.12
N ASN A 275 -7.11 1.75 21.04
CA ASN A 275 -6.82 1.27 19.69
C ASN A 275 -6.19 2.35 18.82
N THR A 276 -5.33 1.91 17.90
CA THR A 276 -4.89 2.72 16.77
C THR A 276 -4.92 1.89 15.48
N ALA A 277 -5.72 2.32 14.50
CA ALA A 277 -5.74 1.67 13.19
C ALA A 277 -4.42 1.95 12.44
N ALA A 278 -4.01 1.06 11.55
CA ALA A 278 -2.75 1.20 10.82
C ALA A 278 -2.94 1.10 9.31
N ASP A 279 -2.99 -0.10 8.75
CA ASP A 279 -2.88 -0.30 7.32
C ASP A 279 -4.23 -0.65 6.70
N ILE A 280 -4.35 -0.46 5.38
CA ILE A 280 -5.59 -0.71 4.65
C ILE A 280 -5.27 -1.23 3.24
N HIS A 281 -5.91 -2.33 2.85
CA HIS A 281 -5.74 -2.92 1.52
C HIS A 281 -7.07 -3.48 1.00
N ILE A 282 -7.19 -3.52 -0.33
CA ILE A 282 -8.32 -4.10 -1.04
C ILE A 282 -7.85 -5.38 -1.70
N SER A 283 -8.67 -6.43 -1.69
CA SER A 283 -8.38 -7.65 -2.43
C SER A 283 -8.20 -7.37 -3.93
N PRO A 284 -7.36 -8.12 -4.66
CA PRO A 284 -7.13 -7.89 -6.09
C PRO A 284 -8.38 -7.93 -6.98
N ASP A 285 -9.46 -8.57 -6.52
CA ASP A 285 -10.76 -8.63 -7.20
C ASP A 285 -11.69 -7.44 -6.86
N GLY A 286 -11.29 -6.54 -5.94
CA GLY A 286 -12.09 -5.40 -5.52
C GLY A 286 -13.25 -5.73 -4.57
N ARG A 287 -13.41 -6.99 -4.14
CA ARG A 287 -14.59 -7.41 -3.37
C ARG A 287 -14.50 -7.11 -1.88
N PHE A 288 -13.29 -7.15 -1.32
CA PHE A 288 -13.08 -7.06 0.13
C PHE A 288 -12.06 -5.99 0.50
N LEU A 289 -12.32 -5.30 1.59
CA LEU A 289 -11.41 -4.35 2.22
C LEU A 289 -10.96 -4.88 3.58
N TYR A 290 -9.67 -4.77 3.84
CA TYR A 290 -9.03 -5.18 5.07
C TYR A 290 -8.41 -3.95 5.72
N ALA A 291 -8.53 -3.81 7.03
CA ALA A 291 -7.79 -2.81 7.80
C ALA A 291 -7.21 -3.42 9.07
N SER A 292 -6.02 -2.98 9.48
CA SER A 292 -5.39 -3.50 10.70
C SER A 292 -5.57 -2.58 11.90
N ASN A 293 -5.79 -3.16 13.08
CA ASN A 293 -5.84 -2.49 14.37
C ASN A 293 -4.68 -2.94 15.25
N ARG A 294 -4.10 -2.01 16.01
CA ARG A 294 -2.99 -2.24 16.94
C ARG A 294 -3.49 -2.17 18.38
N GLU A 295 -2.55 -2.05 19.33
CA GLU A 295 -2.82 -2.00 20.77
C GLU A 295 -3.54 -3.25 21.25
N ASP A 296 -4.71 -3.20 21.90
CA ASP A 296 -5.26 -4.42 22.51
C ASP A 296 -5.88 -5.37 21.47
N LEU A 297 -6.38 -4.83 20.34
CA LEU A 297 -7.11 -5.63 19.35
C LEU A 297 -6.19 -6.56 18.55
N ASN A 298 -5.07 -6.03 18.04
CA ASN A 298 -4.13 -6.75 17.16
C ASN A 298 -4.85 -7.64 16.12
N ASP A 299 -5.83 -7.07 15.41
CA ASP A 299 -6.68 -7.78 14.45
C ASP A 299 -6.64 -7.16 13.05
N ILE A 300 -7.08 -7.94 12.06
CA ILE A 300 -7.51 -7.46 10.76
C ILE A 300 -9.04 -7.45 10.76
N VAL A 301 -9.64 -6.28 10.58
CA VAL A 301 -11.07 -6.13 10.32
C VAL A 301 -11.34 -6.26 8.82
N ILE A 302 -12.45 -6.91 8.47
CA ILE A 302 -12.78 -7.31 7.11
C ILE A 302 -14.15 -6.75 6.75
N TYR A 303 -14.23 -6.10 5.59
CA TYR A 303 -15.46 -5.57 5.02
C TYR A 303 -15.69 -6.10 3.61
N ASN A 304 -16.94 -6.40 3.28
CA ASN A 304 -17.38 -6.52 1.89
C ASN A 304 -17.58 -5.12 1.31
N ILE A 305 -17.12 -4.91 0.08
CA ILE A 305 -17.33 -3.69 -0.70
C ILE A 305 -18.56 -3.88 -1.58
N ASP A 306 -19.56 -3.01 -1.43
CA ASP A 306 -20.64 -2.90 -2.40
C ASP A 306 -20.09 -2.44 -3.75
N GLN A 307 -20.28 -3.26 -4.79
CA GLN A 307 -19.65 -3.02 -6.10
C GLN A 307 -20.29 -1.86 -6.89
N GLN A 308 -21.48 -1.40 -6.48
CA GLN A 308 -22.18 -0.29 -7.11
C GLN A 308 -21.98 1.01 -6.32
N GLU A 309 -22.23 0.95 -5.01
CA GLU A 309 -22.24 2.13 -4.12
C GLU A 309 -20.88 2.40 -3.47
N GLY A 310 -19.98 1.41 -3.45
CA GLY A 310 -18.67 1.52 -2.78
C GLY A 310 -18.74 1.53 -1.25
N THR A 311 -19.92 1.30 -0.67
CA THR A 311 -20.13 1.21 0.78
C THR A 311 -19.48 -0.06 1.36
N LEU A 312 -19.26 -0.03 2.67
CA LEU A 312 -18.60 -1.10 3.42
C LEU A 312 -19.59 -1.77 4.37
N THR A 313 -19.65 -3.09 4.32
CA THR A 313 -20.36 -3.93 5.30
C THR A 313 -19.36 -4.81 6.02
N HIS A 314 -19.32 -4.73 7.36
CA HIS A 314 -18.44 -5.57 8.17
C HIS A 314 -18.82 -7.05 8.02
N VAL A 315 -17.85 -7.91 7.70
CA VAL A 315 -18.06 -9.36 7.53
C VAL A 315 -17.23 -10.21 8.49
N GLY A 316 -16.21 -9.66 9.13
CA GLY A 316 -15.46 -10.41 10.13
C GLY A 316 -14.22 -9.72 10.66
N ARG A 317 -13.56 -10.42 11.59
CA ARG A 317 -12.28 -10.04 12.18
C ARG A 317 -11.39 -11.25 12.30
N GLN A 318 -10.09 -11.03 12.19
CA GLN A 318 -9.10 -12.08 12.38
C GLN A 318 -7.96 -11.57 13.27
N SER A 319 -7.72 -12.26 14.37
CA SER A 319 -6.49 -12.04 15.17
C SER A 319 -5.26 -12.25 14.29
N THR A 320 -4.31 -11.32 14.37
CA THR A 320 -3.06 -11.33 13.61
C THR A 320 -2.03 -12.33 14.11
N LYS A 321 -2.33 -13.02 15.22
CA LYS A 321 -1.43 -13.98 15.90
C LYS A 321 -0.05 -13.37 16.21
N GLY A 322 -0.04 -12.07 16.49
CA GLY A 322 1.11 -11.30 16.94
C GLY A 322 0.65 -9.96 17.51
N VAL A 323 1.59 -9.04 17.71
CA VAL A 323 1.32 -7.74 18.34
C VAL A 323 1.83 -6.60 17.46
N HIS A 324 1.02 -5.54 17.38
CA HIS A 324 1.27 -4.32 16.62
C HIS A 324 1.37 -4.56 15.10
N PRO A 325 0.30 -5.04 14.44
CA PRO A 325 0.23 -5.27 12.99
C PRO A 325 0.26 -3.95 12.20
N ARG A 326 1.46 -3.38 12.02
CA ARG A 326 1.64 -2.05 11.40
C ARG A 326 1.41 -2.08 9.90
N ASN A 327 1.63 -3.21 9.24
CA ASN A 327 1.46 -3.39 7.80
C ASN A 327 1.08 -4.84 7.49
N PHE A 328 0.34 -5.01 6.40
CA PHE A 328 0.10 -6.31 5.81
C PHE A 328 0.09 -6.19 4.29
N VAL A 329 0.11 -7.32 3.58
CA VAL A 329 -0.03 -7.35 2.12
C VAL A 329 -0.93 -8.51 1.72
N ILE A 330 -1.69 -8.31 0.65
CA ILE A 330 -2.43 -9.37 -0.03
C ILE A 330 -1.60 -9.80 -1.24
N ASP A 331 -1.38 -11.10 -1.41
CA ASP A 331 -0.63 -11.57 -2.55
C ASP A 331 -1.39 -11.30 -3.88
N PRO A 332 -0.68 -11.13 -5.01
CA PRO A 332 -1.34 -10.76 -6.27
C PRO A 332 -2.33 -11.80 -6.82
N THR A 333 -2.20 -13.09 -6.46
CA THR A 333 -3.19 -14.13 -6.82
C THR A 333 -4.45 -14.02 -5.97
N GLY A 334 -4.33 -13.43 -4.79
CA GLY A 334 -5.40 -13.27 -3.85
C GLY A 334 -5.69 -14.53 -3.01
N ASN A 335 -4.74 -15.43 -2.87
CA ASN A 335 -4.91 -16.65 -2.08
C ASN A 335 -4.51 -16.45 -0.61
N PHE A 336 -3.65 -15.47 -0.33
CA PHE A 336 -3.01 -15.26 0.95
C PHE A 336 -2.99 -13.77 1.36
N LEU A 337 -2.93 -13.56 2.67
CA LEU A 337 -2.70 -12.27 3.31
C LEU A 337 -1.60 -12.47 4.36
N LEU A 338 -0.54 -11.67 4.28
CA LEU A 338 0.62 -11.74 5.17
C LEU A 338 0.63 -10.51 6.08
N VAL A 339 0.70 -10.71 7.40
CA VAL A 339 0.64 -9.63 8.39
C VAL A 339 1.97 -9.47 9.10
N ALA A 340 2.59 -8.29 9.02
CA ALA A 340 3.81 -7.94 9.74
C ALA A 340 3.49 -7.40 11.14
N ASN A 341 3.79 -8.19 12.17
CA ASN A 341 3.58 -7.84 13.57
C ASN A 341 4.89 -7.34 14.18
N ARG A 342 4.98 -6.02 14.38
CA ARG A 342 6.23 -5.38 14.78
C ARG A 342 6.75 -5.85 16.15
N LYS A 343 5.87 -5.98 17.14
CA LYS A 343 6.28 -6.22 18.54
C LYS A 343 6.52 -7.70 18.86
N THR A 344 6.13 -8.61 17.96
CA THR A 344 6.34 -10.07 18.12
C THR A 344 7.34 -10.63 17.12
N ASP A 345 8.02 -9.78 16.35
CA ASP A 345 9.07 -10.16 15.40
C ASP A 345 8.65 -11.31 14.46
N ASN A 346 7.41 -11.24 13.97
CA ASN A 346 6.90 -12.23 13.04
C ASN A 346 6.02 -11.64 11.93
N ILE A 347 6.03 -12.33 10.79
CA ILE A 347 5.04 -12.16 9.72
C ILE A 347 4.19 -13.42 9.69
N VAL A 348 2.89 -13.31 9.91
CA VAL A 348 1.97 -14.45 9.92
C VAL A 348 1.24 -14.54 8.59
N ILE A 349 1.13 -15.76 8.06
CA ILE A 349 0.53 -16.03 6.75
C ILE A 349 -0.88 -16.61 6.93
N PHE A 350 -1.87 -15.95 6.35
CA PHE A 350 -3.27 -16.37 6.34
C PHE A 350 -3.69 -16.78 4.95
N LYS A 351 -4.41 -17.89 4.83
CA LYS A 351 -5.17 -18.22 3.62
C LYS A 351 -6.44 -17.36 3.61
N ARG A 352 -6.70 -16.70 2.48
CA ARG A 352 -7.91 -15.91 2.27
C ARG A 352 -8.97 -16.73 1.56
N ASN A 353 -10.19 -16.71 2.08
CA ASN A 353 -11.35 -17.15 1.34
C ASN A 353 -11.79 -16.01 0.40
N LYS A 354 -11.76 -16.25 -0.91
CA LYS A 354 -12.13 -15.26 -1.93
C LYS A 354 -13.63 -14.99 -1.99
N GLU A 355 -14.46 -15.88 -1.42
CA GLU A 355 -15.92 -15.74 -1.50
C GLU A 355 -16.51 -14.91 -0.37
N ASP A 356 -16.03 -15.08 0.86
CA ASP A 356 -16.52 -14.37 2.05
C ASP A 356 -15.49 -13.41 2.67
N GLY A 357 -14.26 -13.39 2.14
CA GLY A 357 -13.18 -12.53 2.59
C GLY A 357 -12.49 -12.99 3.88
N SER A 358 -12.95 -14.07 4.52
CA SER A 358 -12.40 -14.55 5.78
C SER A 358 -10.93 -15.00 5.66
N LEU A 359 -10.24 -15.02 6.81
CA LEU A 359 -8.82 -15.32 6.90
C LEU A 359 -8.62 -16.53 7.83
N THR A 360 -7.87 -17.54 7.38
CA THR A 360 -7.50 -18.70 8.20
C THR A 360 -6.00 -18.78 8.32
N ALA A 361 -5.48 -18.83 9.56
CA ALA A 361 -4.03 -18.95 9.78
C ALA A 361 -3.52 -20.27 9.19
N THR A 362 -2.44 -20.20 8.41
CA THR A 362 -1.83 -21.39 7.77
C THR A 362 -0.98 -22.21 8.74
N GLY A 363 -0.60 -21.62 9.88
CA GLY A 363 0.43 -22.14 10.78
C GLY A 363 1.86 -21.78 10.35
N GLN A 364 2.03 -21.14 9.18
CA GLN A 364 3.33 -20.65 8.71
C GLN A 364 3.57 -19.20 9.16
N GLU A 365 4.81 -18.92 9.53
CA GLU A 365 5.28 -17.59 9.89
C GLU A 365 6.73 -17.37 9.48
N ILE A 366 7.10 -16.12 9.22
CA ILE A 366 8.48 -15.68 9.02
C ILE A 366 8.93 -15.01 10.32
N LYS A 367 10.08 -15.44 10.87
CA LYS A 367 10.72 -14.74 12.00
C LYS A 367 11.65 -13.66 11.47
N VAL A 368 11.36 -12.41 11.79
CA VAL A 368 12.13 -11.24 11.36
C VAL A 368 11.91 -10.14 12.39
N SER A 369 12.97 -9.44 12.79
CA SER A 369 12.85 -8.42 13.82
C SER A 369 12.17 -7.15 13.27
N GLN A 370 11.16 -6.68 14.01
CA GLN A 370 10.39 -5.47 13.80
C GLN A 370 9.92 -5.22 12.35
N PRO A 371 9.21 -6.18 11.70
CA PRO A 371 8.74 -6.03 10.34
C PRO A 371 7.59 -5.01 10.29
N VAL A 372 7.65 -4.10 9.34
CA VAL A 372 6.70 -2.98 9.23
C VAL A 372 6.33 -2.58 7.81
N CYS A 373 6.89 -3.23 6.79
CA CYS A 373 6.47 -3.07 5.39
C CYS A 373 6.69 -4.37 4.60
N LEU A 374 5.70 -4.79 3.83
CA LEU A 374 5.73 -5.96 2.97
C LEU A 374 5.43 -5.55 1.52
N LYS A 375 6.28 -5.94 0.57
CA LYS A 375 6.05 -5.74 -0.87
C LYS A 375 6.33 -7.02 -1.64
N LEU A 376 5.40 -7.38 -2.53
CA LEU A 376 5.48 -8.57 -3.38
C LEU A 376 5.66 -8.15 -4.85
N ILE A 377 6.60 -8.78 -5.54
CA ILE A 377 6.74 -8.71 -7.00
C ILE A 377 6.88 -10.12 -7.57
N PRO A 378 6.42 -10.38 -8.81
CA PRO A 378 6.59 -11.68 -9.42
C PRO A 378 8.07 -11.99 -9.69
N VAL A 379 8.44 -13.26 -9.51
CA VAL A 379 9.80 -13.75 -9.85
C VAL A 379 10.03 -13.76 -11.36
N ARG A 380 8.98 -14.02 -12.15
CA ARG A 380 9.01 -14.07 -13.61
C ARG A 380 8.13 -13.00 -14.24
#